data_AF-A0A7S2NG57-F1
#
_entry.id   AF-A0A7S2NG57-F1
#
_cell.length_a   1.000
_cell.length_b   1.000
_cell.length_c   1.000
_cell.angle_alpha   90.00
_cell.angle_beta   90.00
_cell.angle_gamma   90.00
#
_symmetry.space_group_name_H-M   'P 1'
#
loop_
_entity.id
_entity.type
_entity.pdbx_description
1 polymer ?
#
loop_
_entity_poly.entity_id
_entity_poly.type
_entity_poly.pdbx_seq_one_letter_code
_entity_poly.pdbx_strand_id
1 'polypeptide(L)'
;VVQRLVRLDRLPKQNSLEGLMLLQEAWESHDIAVCLADYYKGLSKFIFVLQLFIVWAVTVCTALGYASREEERCEKMPAYASQLPQLPGLEHVPYASVAFFGAIFVSLIISVDALLNAKGRWRQLRAGAGQLESMIWCYRTRVGDFELTGTDLNSLGPETKLRRALIAWRRNLMTGGDLKLSGFSRAYPPSTFTHGQFPEGGQLGAGDADDHYSP
;
A
#
# COMPACT_ATOMS: atom_id res chain seq x y z
N VAL A 1 6.74 41.04 -28.03
CA VAL A 1 6.38 41.21 -26.59
C VAL A 1 5.88 39.89 -25.97
N VAL A 2 5.00 39.14 -26.64
CA VAL A 2 4.48 37.83 -26.15
C VAL A 2 5.58 36.76 -25.96
N GLN A 3 6.58 36.69 -26.83
CA GLN A 3 7.74 35.78 -26.68
C GLN A 3 8.67 36.10 -25.50
N ARG A 4 8.58 37.30 -24.88
CA ARG A 4 9.32 37.62 -23.65
C ARG A 4 8.57 37.20 -22.38
N LEU A 5 7.25 37.06 -22.47
CA LEU A 5 6.39 36.63 -21.37
C LEU A 5 6.37 35.10 -21.25
N VAL A 6 6.43 34.39 -22.37
CA VAL A 6 6.57 32.93 -22.37
C VAL A 6 8.04 32.59 -22.59
N ARG A 7 8.77 32.39 -21.49
CA ARG A 7 10.09 31.71 -21.52
C ARG A 7 9.85 30.27 -21.99
N LEU A 8 9.77 30.07 -23.31
CA LEU A 8 9.51 28.78 -23.95
C LEU A 8 10.64 27.76 -23.72
N ASP A 9 11.81 28.23 -23.25
CA ASP A 9 12.99 27.39 -23.07
C ASP A 9 13.54 27.54 -21.65
N ARG A 10 12.83 26.93 -20.68
CA ARG A 10 13.30 26.81 -19.28
C ARG A 10 14.13 25.55 -19.05
N LEU A 11 14.22 24.69 -20.06
CA LEU A 11 14.98 23.46 -19.95
C LEU A 11 16.48 23.79 -19.99
N PRO A 12 17.28 23.28 -19.04
CA PRO A 12 18.71 23.47 -19.07
C PRO A 12 19.28 22.75 -20.30
N LYS A 13 20.19 23.41 -21.03
CA LYS A 13 20.84 22.81 -22.21
C LYS A 13 21.66 21.57 -21.86
N GLN A 14 22.18 21.51 -20.63
CA GLN A 14 22.95 20.39 -20.09
C GLN A 14 22.60 20.21 -18.61
N ASN A 15 22.43 18.97 -18.18
CA ASN A 15 22.27 18.64 -16.76
C ASN A 15 23.63 18.36 -16.13
N SER A 16 23.81 18.81 -14.90
CA SER A 16 24.97 18.42 -14.09
C SER A 16 24.93 16.92 -13.81
N LEU A 17 26.10 16.27 -13.71
CA LEU A 17 26.18 14.86 -13.32
C LEU A 17 25.50 14.63 -11.96
N GLU A 18 25.72 15.54 -11.01
CA GLU A 18 25.06 15.52 -9.71
C GLU A 18 23.52 15.57 -9.83
N GLY A 19 22.99 16.44 -10.70
CA GLY A 19 21.55 16.53 -10.94
C GLY A 19 20.96 15.25 -11.51
N LEU A 20 21.69 14.56 -12.40
CA LEU A 20 21.27 13.26 -12.94
C LEU A 20 21.26 12.17 -11.87
N MET A 21 22.30 12.11 -11.03
CA MET A 21 22.35 11.14 -9.93
C MET A 21 21.24 11.38 -8.89
N LEU A 22 20.95 12.64 -8.56
CA LEU A 22 19.84 13.00 -7.66
C LEU A 22 18.48 12.63 -8.26
N LEU A 23 18.31 12.82 -9.57
CA LEU A 23 17.08 12.44 -10.27
C LEU A 23 16.89 10.92 -10.27
N GLN A 24 17.98 10.17 -10.47
CA GLN A 24 17.97 8.71 -10.36
C GLN A 24 17.58 8.26 -8.94
N GLU A 25 18.23 8.80 -7.90
CA GLU A 25 17.90 8.50 -6.49
C GLU A 25 16.43 8.82 -6.16
N ALA A 26 15.91 9.91 -6.73
CA ALA A 26 14.52 10.32 -6.55
C ALA A 26 13.55 9.30 -7.17
N TRP A 27 13.81 8.85 -8.41
CA TRP A 27 12.97 7.83 -9.05
C TRP A 27 13.08 6.46 -8.36
N GLU A 28 14.28 6.06 -7.92
CA GLU A 28 14.45 4.83 -7.12
C GLU A 28 13.60 4.89 -5.83
N SER A 29 13.67 6.02 -5.13
CA SER A 29 12.89 6.25 -3.90
C SER A 29 11.38 6.26 -4.17
N HIS A 30 10.95 6.77 -5.33
CA HIS A 30 9.56 6.74 -5.77
C HIS A 30 9.07 5.30 -5.99
N ASP A 31 9.82 4.52 -6.75
CA ASP A 31 9.45 3.15 -7.12
C ASP A 31 9.38 2.23 -5.91
N ILE A 32 10.33 2.37 -4.99
CA ILE A 32 10.30 1.70 -3.69
C ILE A 32 9.03 2.08 -2.91
N ALA A 33 8.67 3.37 -2.87
CA ALA A 33 7.48 3.83 -2.17
C ALA A 33 6.19 3.25 -2.79
N VAL A 34 6.10 3.20 -4.12
CA VAL A 34 4.97 2.60 -4.85
C VAL A 34 4.88 1.10 -4.60
N CYS A 35 5.99 0.38 -4.72
CA CYS A 35 6.06 -1.07 -4.47
C CYS A 35 5.62 -1.41 -3.04
N LEU A 36 6.13 -0.68 -2.04
CA LEU A 36 5.70 -0.84 -0.64
C LEU A 36 4.22 -0.51 -0.47
N ALA A 37 3.72 0.54 -1.14
CA ALA A 37 2.30 0.90 -1.06
C ALA A 37 1.42 -0.25 -1.56
N ASP A 38 1.77 -0.87 -2.68
CA ASP A 38 0.99 -1.96 -3.25
C ASP A 38 1.08 -3.24 -2.39
N TYR A 39 2.22 -3.51 -1.75
CA TYR A 39 2.32 -4.55 -0.72
C TYR A 39 1.33 -4.32 0.44
N TYR A 40 1.32 -3.12 1.03
CA TYR A 40 0.40 -2.80 2.13
C TYR A 40 -1.08 -2.78 1.70
N LYS A 41 -1.36 -2.41 0.45
CA LYS A 41 -2.70 -2.51 -0.15
C LYS A 41 -3.16 -3.97 -0.22
N GLY A 42 -2.28 -4.86 -0.68
CA GLY A 42 -2.54 -6.30 -0.72
C GLY A 42 -2.79 -6.86 0.68
N LEU A 43 -1.91 -6.53 1.63
CA LEU A 43 -2.03 -6.97 3.03
C LEU A 43 -3.34 -6.50 3.67
N SER A 44 -3.71 -5.22 3.49
CA SER A 44 -4.97 -4.68 4.03
C SER A 44 -6.20 -5.38 3.44
N LYS A 45 -6.19 -5.67 2.13
CA LYS A 45 -7.27 -6.44 1.49
C LYS A 45 -7.34 -7.86 2.03
N PHE A 46 -6.20 -8.51 2.22
CA PHE A 46 -6.12 -9.88 2.75
C PHE A 46 -6.71 -9.95 4.17
N ILE A 47 -6.28 -9.05 5.06
CA ILE A 47 -6.80 -8.97 6.44
C ILE A 47 -8.32 -8.74 6.43
N PHE A 48 -8.81 -7.83 5.58
CA PHE A 48 -10.23 -7.55 5.46
C PHE A 48 -11.03 -8.79 5.00
N VAL A 49 -10.56 -9.50 3.98
CA VAL A 49 -11.22 -10.73 3.49
C VAL A 49 -11.21 -11.80 4.58
N LEU A 50 -10.12 -11.96 5.31
CA LEU A 50 -10.02 -12.91 6.41
C LEU A 50 -11.03 -12.58 7.52
N GLN A 51 -11.13 -11.32 7.93
CA GLN A 51 -12.13 -10.86 8.91
C GLN A 51 -13.56 -11.16 8.43
N LEU A 52 -13.86 -10.83 7.17
CA LEU A 52 -15.18 -11.06 6.57
C LEU A 52 -15.55 -12.54 6.59
N PHE A 53 -14.60 -13.42 6.22
CA PHE A 53 -14.81 -14.86 6.20
C PHE A 53 -15.12 -15.41 7.60
N ILE A 54 -14.38 -14.98 8.63
CA ILE A 54 -14.59 -15.46 10.00
C ILE A 54 -15.93 -14.99 10.56
N VAL A 55 -16.26 -13.70 10.39
CA VAL A 55 -17.55 -13.16 10.85
C VAL A 55 -18.71 -13.86 10.15
N TRP A 56 -18.59 -14.08 8.84
CA TRP A 56 -19.58 -14.83 8.07
C TRP A 56 -19.73 -16.27 8.58
N ALA A 57 -18.62 -16.99 8.79
CA ALA A 57 -18.64 -18.36 9.30
C ALA A 57 -19.30 -18.45 10.69
N VAL A 58 -18.94 -17.55 11.61
CA VAL A 58 -19.56 -17.46 12.94
C VAL A 58 -21.07 -17.22 12.83
N THR A 59 -21.50 -16.33 11.93
CA THR A 59 -22.92 -16.03 11.72
C THR A 59 -23.68 -17.24 11.20
N VAL A 60 -23.14 -17.94 10.21
CA VAL A 60 -23.76 -19.15 9.63
C VAL A 60 -23.84 -20.28 10.66
N CYS A 61 -22.73 -20.58 11.36
CA CYS A 61 -22.72 -21.61 12.40
C CYS A 61 -23.73 -21.32 13.51
N THR A 62 -23.85 -20.05 13.91
CA THR A 62 -24.80 -19.62 14.93
C THR A 62 -26.24 -19.76 14.44
N ALA A 63 -26.54 -19.33 13.20
CA ALA A 63 -27.87 -19.43 12.61
C ALA A 63 -28.34 -20.89 12.45
N LEU A 64 -27.46 -21.77 11.97
CA LEU A 64 -27.74 -23.20 11.86
C LEU A 64 -28.00 -23.81 13.25
N GLY A 65 -27.23 -23.41 14.27
CA GLY A 65 -27.46 -23.86 15.64
C GLY A 65 -28.80 -23.39 16.23
N TYR A 66 -29.31 -22.23 15.83
CA TYR A 66 -30.64 -21.78 16.21
C TYR A 66 -31.74 -22.59 15.52
N ALA A 67 -31.61 -22.85 14.21
CA ALA A 67 -32.60 -23.62 13.45
C ALA A 67 -32.79 -25.04 14.00
N SER A 68 -31.69 -25.74 14.31
CA SER A 68 -31.75 -27.09 14.89
C SER A 68 -32.46 -27.13 16.26
N ARG A 69 -32.39 -26.04 17.03
CA ARG A 69 -33.03 -25.96 18.36
C ARG A 69 -34.55 -25.77 18.28
N GLU A 70 -35.07 -25.20 17.21
CA GLU A 70 -36.51 -25.02 17.02
C GLU A 70 -37.21 -26.32 16.64
N GLU A 71 -36.58 -27.17 15.82
CA GLU A 71 -37.12 -28.48 15.43
C GLU A 71 -37.34 -29.38 16.66
N GLU A 72 -36.36 -29.46 17.57
CA GLU A 72 -36.49 -30.23 18.82
C GLU A 72 -37.59 -29.71 19.76
N ARG A 73 -38.00 -28.44 19.65
CA ARG A 73 -39.06 -27.86 20.48
C ARG A 73 -40.45 -28.20 19.93
N CYS A 74 -40.61 -28.31 18.61
CA CYS A 74 -41.89 -28.63 17.97
C CYS A 74 -42.24 -30.12 18.07
N GLU A 75 -41.23 -31.00 18.08
CA GLU A 75 -41.40 -32.45 18.18
C GLU A 75 -41.78 -32.93 19.60
N LYS A 76 -41.70 -32.07 20.62
CA LYS A 76 -42.09 -32.39 22.00
C LYS A 76 -43.59 -32.22 22.28
N MET A 77 -44.43 -32.64 21.33
CA MET A 77 -45.85 -32.93 21.60
C MET A 77 -45.97 -34.45 21.89
N PRO A 78 -46.54 -34.88 23.03
CA PRO A 78 -46.43 -36.28 23.47
C PRO A 78 -47.33 -37.19 22.62
N ALA A 79 -46.73 -37.86 21.64
CA ALA A 79 -47.37 -38.95 20.92
C ALA A 79 -46.41 -40.14 20.78
N TYR A 80 -46.30 -40.97 21.84
CA TYR A 80 -46.11 -42.43 21.84
C TYR A 80 -45.09 -43.13 20.89
N ALA A 81 -44.31 -42.42 20.08
CA ALA A 81 -43.52 -43.02 19.02
C ALA A 81 -42.13 -43.46 19.49
N SER A 82 -42.02 -44.77 19.72
CA SER A 82 -40.91 -45.65 19.39
C SER A 82 -39.48 -45.27 19.83
N GLN A 83 -39.01 -46.04 20.82
CA GLN A 83 -37.61 -46.26 21.17
C GLN A 83 -36.82 -46.80 19.97
N LEU A 84 -36.01 -45.95 19.32
CA LEU A 84 -34.88 -46.40 18.51
C LEU A 84 -33.57 -46.10 19.25
N PRO A 85 -32.56 -46.99 19.21
CA PRO A 85 -31.29 -46.77 19.88
C PRO A 85 -30.56 -45.58 19.22
N GLN A 86 -30.43 -44.48 19.94
CA GLN A 86 -29.63 -43.34 19.50
C GLN A 86 -28.16 -43.78 19.40
N LEU A 87 -27.59 -43.69 18.20
CA LEU A 87 -26.17 -43.96 17.93
C LEU A 87 -25.30 -42.93 18.69
N PRO A 88 -24.45 -43.36 19.63
CA PRO A 88 -23.54 -42.47 20.33
C PRO A 88 -22.30 -42.23 19.46
N GLY A 89 -22.01 -40.98 19.12
CA GLY A 89 -20.74 -40.66 18.46
C GLY A 89 -20.63 -39.32 17.74
N LEU A 90 -21.73 -38.62 17.46
CA LEU A 90 -21.67 -37.26 16.94
C LEU A 90 -21.86 -36.26 18.09
N GLU A 91 -20.80 -36.03 18.86
CA GLU A 91 -20.82 -34.99 19.90
C GLU A 91 -21.23 -33.65 19.28
N HIS A 92 -22.31 -33.06 19.79
CA HIS A 92 -22.72 -31.71 19.44
C HIS A 92 -21.65 -30.74 19.88
N VAL A 93 -20.87 -30.22 18.93
CA VAL A 93 -19.99 -29.08 19.19
C VAL A 93 -20.89 -27.91 19.61
N PRO A 94 -20.77 -27.39 20.85
CA PRO A 94 -21.63 -26.31 21.30
C PRO A 94 -21.37 -25.08 20.41
N TYR A 95 -22.38 -24.67 19.64
CA TYR A 95 -22.31 -23.48 18.76
C TYR A 95 -21.86 -22.22 19.51
N ALA A 96 -22.15 -22.15 20.81
CA ALA A 96 -21.66 -21.12 21.72
C ALA A 96 -20.12 -21.06 21.79
N SER A 97 -19.44 -22.20 21.80
CA SER A 97 -17.97 -22.25 21.79
C SER A 97 -17.42 -21.80 20.43
N VAL A 98 -18.05 -22.18 19.32
CA VAL A 98 -17.64 -21.72 17.98
C VAL A 98 -17.75 -20.20 17.87
N ALA A 99 -18.87 -19.61 18.33
CA ALA A 99 -19.05 -18.17 18.34
C ALA A 99 -18.04 -17.47 19.26
N PHE A 100 -17.76 -18.04 20.43
CA PHE A 100 -16.79 -17.51 21.39
C PHE A 100 -15.37 -17.48 20.81
N PHE A 101 -14.88 -18.62 20.30
CA PHE A 101 -13.53 -18.68 19.71
C PHE A 101 -13.42 -17.86 18.43
N GLY A 102 -14.48 -17.80 17.61
CA GLY A 102 -14.54 -16.94 16.45
C GLY A 102 -14.41 -15.46 16.82
N ALA A 103 -15.09 -15.00 17.88
CA ALA A 103 -14.98 -13.63 18.36
C ALA A 103 -13.57 -13.29 18.87
N ILE A 104 -12.92 -14.21 19.59
CA ILE A 104 -11.51 -14.05 20.02
C ILE A 104 -10.58 -13.95 18.82
N PHE A 105 -10.79 -14.76 17.79
CA PHE A 105 -9.93 -14.75 16.62
C PHE A 105 -10.11 -13.45 15.80
N VAL A 106 -11.35 -12.97 15.66
CA VAL A 106 -11.63 -11.66 15.05
C VAL A 106 -10.96 -10.52 15.83
N SER A 107 -11.06 -10.51 17.16
CA SER A 107 -10.46 -9.45 17.98
C SER A 107 -8.92 -9.45 17.90
N LEU A 108 -8.31 -10.64 17.82
CA LEU A 108 -6.88 -10.79 17.57
C LEU A 108 -6.49 -10.19 16.20
N ILE A 109 -7.23 -10.51 15.15
CA ILE A 109 -6.95 -9.97 13.81
C ILE A 109 -7.13 -8.46 13.77
N ILE A 110 -8.17 -7.91 14.40
CA ILE A 110 -8.37 -6.45 14.50
C ILE A 110 -7.18 -5.80 15.21
N SER A 111 -6.68 -6.42 16.27
CA SER A 111 -5.52 -5.94 17.01
C SER A 111 -4.25 -5.98 16.15
N VAL A 112 -4.03 -7.04 15.38
CA VAL A 112 -2.92 -7.14 14.43
C VAL A 112 -3.05 -6.09 13.32
N ASP A 113 -4.24 -5.86 12.76
CA ASP A 113 -4.48 -4.82 11.75
C ASP A 113 -4.17 -3.42 12.31
N ALA A 114 -4.57 -3.15 13.55
CA ALA A 114 -4.29 -1.89 14.22
C ALA A 114 -2.79 -1.68 14.44
N LEU A 115 -2.04 -2.72 14.83
CA LEU A 115 -0.59 -2.68 15.00
C LEU A 115 0.14 -2.50 13.66
N LEU A 116 -0.31 -3.18 12.61
CA LEU A 116 0.28 -3.05 11.27
C LEU A 116 -0.05 -1.71 10.62
N ASN A 117 -1.23 -1.15 10.93
CA ASN A 117 -1.78 0.06 10.34
C ASN A 117 -1.62 0.08 8.80
N ALA A 118 -1.89 -1.05 8.15
CA ALA A 118 -1.57 -1.25 6.74
C ALA A 118 -2.26 -0.21 5.83
N LYS A 119 -3.52 0.13 6.14
CA LYS A 119 -4.29 1.14 5.41
C LYS A 119 -3.71 2.54 5.56
N GLY A 120 -3.28 2.93 6.77
CA GLY A 120 -2.62 4.21 7.01
C GLY A 120 -1.30 4.30 6.25
N ARG A 121 -0.45 3.27 6.37
CA ARG A 121 0.84 3.17 5.68
C ARG A 121 0.69 3.22 4.16
N TRP A 122 -0.26 2.47 3.58
CA TRP A 122 -0.55 2.51 2.15
C TRP A 122 -0.86 3.93 1.65
N ARG A 123 -1.80 4.63 2.31
CA ARG A 123 -2.20 5.98 1.91
C ARG A 123 -1.04 6.95 1.96
N GLN A 124 -0.24 6.87 3.02
CA GLN A 124 0.89 7.77 3.18
C GLN A 124 2.01 7.50 2.18
N LEU A 125 2.33 6.23 1.90
CA LEU A 125 3.29 5.87 0.86
C LEU A 125 2.84 6.38 -0.50
N ARG A 126 1.55 6.25 -0.84
CA ARG A 126 0.97 6.80 -2.08
C ARG A 126 1.05 8.32 -2.14
N ALA A 127 0.67 9.01 -1.06
CA ALA A 127 0.77 10.46 -0.99
C ALA A 127 2.23 10.93 -1.09
N GLY A 128 3.16 10.22 -0.44
CA GLY A 128 4.58 10.48 -0.51
C GLY A 128 5.14 10.26 -1.92
N ALA A 129 4.79 9.16 -2.59
CA ALA A 129 5.18 8.90 -3.97
C ALA A 129 4.70 10.03 -4.90
N GLY A 130 3.42 10.42 -4.82
CA GLY A 130 2.89 11.53 -5.63
C GLY A 130 3.55 12.88 -5.33
N GLN A 131 3.89 13.15 -4.06
CA GLN A 131 4.66 14.36 -3.71
C GLN A 131 6.06 14.35 -4.34
N LEU A 132 6.72 13.20 -4.32
CA LEU A 132 8.05 13.04 -4.90
C LEU A 132 8.02 13.16 -6.43
N GLU A 133 7.04 12.53 -7.07
CA GLU A 133 6.81 12.66 -8.51
C GLU A 133 6.60 14.13 -8.91
N SER A 134 5.76 14.86 -8.17
CA SER A 134 5.57 16.30 -8.39
C SER A 134 6.88 17.09 -8.24
N MET A 135 7.69 16.77 -7.22
CA MET A 135 9.00 17.40 -7.02
C MET A 135 9.96 17.11 -8.17
N ILE A 136 9.98 15.88 -8.68
CA ILE A 136 10.77 15.46 -9.83
C ILE A 136 10.37 16.28 -11.07
N TRP A 137 9.07 16.41 -11.34
CA TRP A 137 8.57 17.21 -12.46
C TRP A 137 8.90 18.69 -12.34
N CYS A 138 8.74 19.27 -11.15
CA CYS A 138 9.11 20.66 -10.87
C CYS A 138 10.61 20.89 -11.10
N TYR A 139 11.46 19.93 -10.70
CA TYR A 139 12.89 19.99 -10.96
C TYR A 139 13.18 19.89 -12.46
N ARG A 140 12.62 18.91 -13.17
CA ARG A 140 12.83 18.71 -14.62
C ARG A 140 12.44 19.93 -15.44
N THR A 141 11.32 20.57 -15.11
CA THR A 141 10.81 21.76 -15.81
C THR A 141 11.38 23.07 -15.28
N ARG A 142 12.24 23.03 -14.24
CA ARG A 142 12.85 24.19 -13.59
C ARG A 142 11.81 25.23 -13.15
N VAL A 143 10.75 24.78 -12.50
CA VAL A 143 9.67 25.62 -11.97
C VAL A 143 9.63 25.60 -10.43
N GLY A 144 8.94 26.58 -9.86
CA GLY A 144 8.79 26.72 -8.40
C GLY A 144 10.15 26.94 -7.73
N ASP A 145 10.43 26.13 -6.71
CA ASP A 145 11.66 26.25 -5.92
C ASP A 145 12.94 26.02 -6.74
N PHE A 146 12.83 25.35 -7.89
CA PHE A 146 13.96 24.99 -8.75
C PHE A 146 14.21 25.97 -9.90
N GLU A 147 13.55 27.13 -9.91
CA GLU A 147 13.75 28.15 -10.93
C GLU A 147 15.18 28.71 -10.89
N LEU A 148 15.79 28.83 -12.06
CA LEU A 148 17.10 29.45 -12.24
C LEU A 148 16.93 30.97 -12.23
N THR A 149 17.16 31.60 -11.08
CA THR A 149 17.22 33.05 -10.99
C THR A 149 18.50 33.52 -11.68
N GLY A 150 18.39 34.37 -12.71
CA GLY A 150 19.55 34.83 -13.50
C GLY A 150 20.62 35.61 -12.72
N THR A 151 20.38 35.90 -11.44
CA THR A 151 21.34 36.51 -10.52
C THR A 151 22.23 35.48 -9.80
N ASP A 152 21.86 34.21 -9.78
CA ASP A 152 22.65 33.16 -9.15
C ASP A 152 23.72 32.67 -10.12
N LEU A 153 24.93 33.22 -9.98
CA LEU A 153 26.14 32.78 -10.70
C LEU A 153 26.55 31.34 -10.37
N ASN A 154 25.98 30.74 -9.33
CA ASN A 154 26.26 29.37 -8.91
C ASN A 154 25.23 28.41 -9.52
N SER A 155 25.68 27.59 -10.47
CA SER A 155 24.90 26.56 -11.16
C SER A 155 24.38 25.43 -10.26
N LEU A 156 24.85 25.32 -9.01
CA LEU A 156 24.51 24.24 -8.05
C LEU A 156 23.26 24.52 -7.19
N GLY A 157 22.58 25.66 -7.41
CA GLY A 157 21.41 26.07 -6.64
C GLY A 157 20.26 25.05 -6.69
N PRO A 158 19.79 24.62 -7.87
CA PRO A 158 18.69 23.67 -8.02
C PRO A 158 18.98 22.29 -7.42
N GLU A 159 20.20 21.77 -7.60
CA GLU A 159 20.64 20.47 -7.08
C GLU A 159 20.66 20.46 -5.55
N THR A 160 21.20 21.53 -4.95
CA THR A 160 21.21 21.69 -3.49
C THR A 160 19.79 21.74 -2.94
N LYS A 161 18.88 22.44 -3.63
CA LYS A 161 17.47 22.50 -3.25
C LYS A 161 16.79 21.14 -3.40
N LEU A 162 17.03 20.41 -4.49
CA LEU A 162 16.48 19.07 -4.72
C LEU A 162 16.95 18.10 -3.64
N ARG A 163 18.25 18.07 -3.36
CA ARG A 163 18.83 17.26 -2.29
C ARG A 163 18.18 17.54 -0.93
N ARG A 164 18.00 18.81 -0.57
CA ARG A 164 17.31 19.20 0.67
C ARG A 164 15.86 18.75 0.69
N ALA A 165 15.16 18.92 -0.44
CA ALA A 165 13.76 18.52 -0.58
C ALA A 165 13.58 17.00 -0.50
N LEU A 166 14.49 16.20 -1.09
CA LEU A 166 14.52 14.74 -0.97
C LEU A 166 14.75 14.27 0.47
N ILE A 167 15.71 14.89 1.18
CA ILE A 167 15.96 14.58 2.60
C ILE A 167 14.74 14.92 3.45
N ALA A 168 14.11 16.07 3.20
CA ALA A 168 12.90 16.49 3.90
C ALA A 168 11.73 15.53 3.62
N TRP A 169 11.52 15.17 2.35
CA TRP A 169 10.53 14.19 1.93
C TRP A 169 10.74 12.85 2.64
N ARG A 170 11.96 12.31 2.61
CA ARG A 170 12.30 11.03 3.26
C ARG A 170 12.01 11.08 4.77
N ARG A 171 12.38 12.19 5.43
CA ARG A 171 12.09 12.41 6.86
C ARG A 171 10.58 12.46 7.13
N ASN A 172 9.82 13.17 6.31
CA ASN A 172 8.37 13.29 6.45
C ASN A 172 7.69 11.94 6.24
N LEU A 173 8.12 11.18 5.22
CA LEU A 173 7.62 9.84 4.94
C LEU A 173 7.90 8.89 6.10
N MET A 174 9.13 8.87 6.61
CA MET A 174 9.52 8.03 7.75
C MET A 174 8.83 8.43 9.06
N THR A 175 8.58 9.71 9.28
CA THR A 175 7.96 10.21 10.52
C THR A 175 6.47 9.90 10.56
N GLY A 176 5.75 10.08 9.46
CA GLY A 176 4.30 9.82 9.45
C GLY A 176 3.94 8.34 9.40
N GLY A 177 4.83 7.46 8.90
CA GLY A 177 4.44 6.10 8.52
C GLY A 177 4.83 5.00 9.49
N ASP A 178 5.54 5.37 10.56
CA ASP A 178 6.23 4.41 11.42
C ASP A 178 7.03 3.38 10.59
N LEU A 179 7.56 3.84 9.45
CA LEU A 179 8.30 3.03 8.48
C LEU A 179 9.77 2.84 8.90
N LYS A 180 10.14 3.37 10.08
CA LYS A 180 11.50 3.36 10.63
C LYS A 180 12.06 1.95 10.84
N LEU A 181 11.23 0.91 10.76
CA LEU A 181 11.55 -0.42 11.27
C LEU A 181 12.08 -1.44 10.25
N SER A 182 12.18 -1.20 8.93
CA SER A 182 13.05 -2.03 8.04
C SER A 182 12.85 -1.84 6.53
N GLY A 183 11.65 -1.45 6.08
CA GLY A 183 11.29 -1.63 4.66
C GLY A 183 12.09 -0.75 3.70
N PHE A 184 12.21 0.55 3.99
CA PHE A 184 12.66 1.52 2.99
C PHE A 184 14.15 1.40 2.63
N SER A 185 14.99 0.87 3.52
CA SER A 185 16.43 0.68 3.30
C SER A 185 16.80 -0.73 2.82
N ARG A 186 15.81 -1.59 2.58
CA ARG A 186 16.05 -2.95 2.08
C ARG A 186 16.51 -2.89 0.62
N ALA A 187 17.33 -3.86 0.19
CA ALA A 187 17.59 -4.08 -1.22
C ALA A 187 16.32 -4.60 -1.92
N TYR A 188 15.93 -3.95 -3.03
CA TYR A 188 14.78 -4.32 -3.84
C TYR A 188 15.22 -5.05 -5.12
N PRO A 189 14.41 -5.99 -5.63
CA PRO A 189 14.71 -6.66 -6.89
C PRO A 189 14.66 -5.66 -8.06
N PRO A 190 15.39 -5.91 -9.16
CA PRO A 190 15.44 -5.00 -10.31
C PRO A 190 14.06 -4.71 -10.93
N SER A 191 13.14 -5.68 -10.86
CA SER A 191 11.76 -5.56 -11.34
C SER A 191 10.92 -4.49 -10.62
N THR A 192 11.41 -3.96 -9.49
CA THR A 192 10.76 -2.85 -8.78
C THR A 192 10.96 -1.52 -9.49
N PHE A 193 12.05 -1.37 -10.25
CA PHE A 193 12.44 -0.09 -10.86
C PHE A 193 11.91 0.03 -12.29
N THR A 194 10.86 0.81 -12.48
CA THR A 194 10.15 0.90 -13.78
C THR A 194 10.66 2.04 -14.66
N HIS A 195 11.41 3.00 -14.12
CA HIS A 195 11.81 4.21 -14.84
C HIS A 195 13.17 4.11 -15.54
N GLY A 196 13.63 2.90 -15.89
CA GLY A 196 14.86 2.70 -16.64
C GLY A 196 16.14 3.18 -15.92
N GLN A 197 16.14 3.20 -14.58
CA GLN A 197 17.28 3.65 -13.78
C GLN A 197 18.49 2.71 -13.89
N PHE A 198 18.23 1.42 -14.15
CA PHE A 198 19.26 0.39 -14.26
C PHE A 198 19.18 -0.30 -15.62
N PRO A 199 20.32 -0.52 -16.30
CA PRO A 199 20.36 -1.15 -17.63
C PRO A 199 19.85 -2.60 -17.61
N GLU A 200 19.93 -3.29 -16.47
CA GLU A 200 19.46 -4.67 -16.30
C GLU A 200 18.03 -4.77 -15.75
N GLY A 201 17.39 -3.64 -15.41
CA GLY A 201 16.14 -3.59 -14.65
C GLY A 201 14.84 -3.81 -15.44
N GLY A 202 14.88 -3.94 -16.76
CA GLY A 202 13.66 -3.94 -17.57
C GLY A 202 13.76 -4.79 -18.82
N GLN A 203 13.57 -6.10 -18.71
CA GLN A 203 12.71 -6.73 -19.71
C GLN A 203 11.29 -6.27 -19.36
N LEU A 204 10.82 -5.22 -20.05
CA LEU A 204 9.39 -4.93 -20.12
C LEU A 204 8.67 -6.25 -20.37
N GLY A 205 7.68 -6.58 -19.53
CA GLY A 205 6.92 -7.81 -19.70
C GLY A 205 6.42 -7.89 -21.14
N ALA A 206 6.46 -9.07 -21.76
CA ALA A 206 6.01 -9.26 -23.14
C ALA A 206 4.51 -8.88 -23.24
N GLY A 207 4.23 -7.60 -23.52
CA GLY A 207 2.89 -7.01 -23.43
C GLY A 207 2.86 -5.55 -23.00
N ASP A 208 3.86 -5.07 -22.24
CA ASP A 208 4.03 -3.66 -21.91
C ASP A 208 4.88 -3.01 -23.01
N ALA A 209 4.24 -2.75 -24.15
CA ALA A 209 4.83 -1.84 -25.14
C ALA A 209 4.99 -0.49 -24.44
N ASP A 210 6.23 -0.02 -24.36
CA ASP A 210 6.63 1.34 -23.98
C ASP A 210 5.73 2.33 -24.71
N ASP A 211 4.63 2.72 -24.08
CA ASP A 211 3.83 3.83 -24.51
C ASP A 211 4.63 5.05 -24.10
N HIS A 212 5.42 5.56 -25.06
CA HIS A 212 6.18 6.80 -24.99
C HIS A 212 5.35 8.07 -24.63
N TYR A 213 4.13 7.90 -24.10
CA TYR A 213 3.28 8.91 -23.50
C TYR A 213 3.43 8.89 -21.97
N SER A 214 4.58 9.33 -21.48
CA SER A 214 4.54 10.15 -20.26
C SER A 214 4.02 11.54 -20.67
N PRO A 215 2.91 12.05 -20.12
CA PRO A 215 2.48 13.43 -20.35
C PRO A 215 3.50 14.46 -19.84
#